data_AF-A0A5K0V6W5-F1
#
_entry.id   AF-A0A5K0V6W5-F1
#
_cell.length_a   1.000
_cell.length_b   1.000
_cell.length_c   1.000
_cell.angle_alpha   90.00
_cell.angle_beta   90.00
_cell.angle_gamma   90.00
#
_symmetry.space_group_name_H-M   'P 1'
#
loop_
_entity.id
_entity.type
_entity.pdbx_description
1 polymer ?
#
loop_
_entity_poly.entity_id
_entity_poly.type
_entity_poly.pdbx_seq_one_letter_code
_entity_poly.pdbx_strand_id
1 'polypeptide(L)'
;VGEFVIVCVSVQKPREQVADAEALLDIANTLVTSVKSQNNEGITPADFITSLLNDFRVNGSIHGEIAQSSISWKEVGITVSHIFKRAPGLCT
;
A
#
# COMPACT_ATOMS: atom_id res chain seq x y z
N VAL A 1 -21.44 -8.63 32.33
CA VAL A 1 -21.08 -7.25 32.73
C VAL A 1 -19.57 -6.99 32.68
N GLY A 2 -18.71 -7.99 32.89
CA GLY A 2 -17.24 -7.81 32.89
C GLY A 2 -16.56 -7.58 31.52
N GLU A 3 -17.08 -8.12 30.42
CA GLU A 3 -16.42 -7.97 29.11
C GLU A 3 -16.60 -6.59 28.47
N PHE A 4 -17.76 -5.95 28.69
CA PHE A 4 -18.07 -4.64 28.11
C PHE A 4 -17.24 -3.50 28.73
N VAL A 5 -16.82 -3.67 29.98
CA VAL A 5 -15.97 -2.70 30.70
C VAL A 5 -14.53 -2.79 30.23
N ILE A 6 -14.02 -4.00 29.91
CA ILE A 6 -12.65 -4.18 29.41
C ILE A 6 -12.46 -3.52 28.05
N VAL A 7 -13.45 -3.62 27.15
CA VAL A 7 -13.42 -2.93 25.85
C VAL A 7 -13.31 -1.40 26.03
N CYS A 8 -14.03 -0.84 27.00
CA CYS A 8 -13.99 0.60 27.26
C CYS A 8 -12.64 1.08 27.85
N VAL A 9 -11.93 0.20 28.55
CA VAL A 9 -10.61 0.49 29.17
C VAL A 9 -9.46 0.40 28.17
N SER A 10 -9.60 -0.39 27.09
CA SER A 10 -8.56 -0.56 26.07
C SER A 10 -8.62 0.45 24.92
N VAL A 11 -9.71 1.21 24.80
CA VAL A 11 -9.95 2.18 23.73
C VAL A 11 -9.59 3.57 24.23
N GLN A 12 -8.37 4.01 23.91
CA GLN A 12 -7.92 5.37 24.21
C GLN A 12 -8.45 6.32 23.14
N LYS A 13 -9.24 7.32 23.57
CA LYS A 13 -9.87 8.32 22.69
C LYS A 13 -10.77 7.70 21.60
N PRO A 14 -11.92 7.11 21.97
CA PRO A 14 -12.81 6.40 21.05
C PRO A 14 -13.23 7.20 19.82
N ARG A 15 -13.42 8.52 19.97
CA ARG A 15 -13.78 9.40 18.85
C ARG A 15 -12.64 9.60 17.86
N GLU A 16 -11.39 9.62 18.34
CA GLU A 16 -10.18 9.75 17.51
C GLU A 16 -9.97 8.46 16.71
N GLN A 17 -10.17 7.29 17.33
CA GLN A 17 -10.07 6.01 16.63
C GLN A 17 -11.16 5.79 15.58
N VAL A 18 -12.38 6.30 15.81
CA VAL A 18 -13.43 6.30 14.78
C VAL A 18 -13.05 7.23 13.62
N ALA A 19 -12.57 8.44 13.91
CA ALA A 19 -12.12 9.39 12.88
C ALA A 19 -10.93 8.84 12.07
N ASP A 20 -9.97 8.18 12.72
CA ASP A 20 -8.85 7.53 12.06
C ASP A 20 -9.31 6.36 11.16
N ALA A 21 -10.26 5.56 11.62
CA ALA A 21 -10.83 4.47 10.82
C ALA A 21 -11.61 5.01 9.60
N GLU A 22 -12.35 6.10 9.75
CA GLU A 22 -13.03 6.80 8.66
C GLU A 22 -12.03 7.38 7.65
N ALA A 23 -10.93 7.98 8.13
CA ALA A 23 -9.86 8.48 7.28
C ALA A 23 -9.15 7.36 6.49
N LEU A 24 -8.87 6.22 7.14
CA LEU A 24 -8.28 5.05 6.48
C LEU A 24 -9.23 4.46 5.42
N LEU A 25 -10.53 4.42 5.70
CA LEU A 25 -11.55 3.98 4.75
C LEU A 25 -11.61 4.91 3.54
N ASP A 26 -11.54 6.22 3.74
CA ASP A 26 -11.55 7.22 2.67
C ASP A 26 -10.30 7.11 1.78
N ILE A 27 -9.12 6.91 2.38
CA ILE A 27 -7.87 6.62 1.64
C ILE A 27 -8.01 5.35 0.80
N ALA A 28 -8.56 4.28 1.37
CA ALA A 28 -8.76 3.02 0.66
C ALA A 28 -9.71 3.17 -0.53
N ASN A 29 -10.83 3.88 -0.35
CA ASN A 29 -11.78 4.17 -1.42
C ASN A 29 -11.17 5.03 -2.53
N THR A 30 -10.37 6.02 -2.16
CA THR A 30 -9.64 6.88 -3.10
C THR A 30 -8.65 6.08 -3.93
N LEU A 31 -7.90 5.16 -3.32
CA LEU A 31 -6.99 4.26 -4.02
C LEU A 31 -7.73 3.33 -5.00
N VAL A 32 -8.81 2.69 -4.56
CA VAL A 32 -9.63 1.81 -5.41
C VAL A 32 -10.20 2.58 -6.61
N THR A 33 -10.66 3.80 -6.38
CA THR A 33 -11.20 4.67 -7.44
C THR A 33 -10.09 5.09 -8.40
N SER A 34 -8.91 5.45 -7.89
CA SER A 34 -7.73 5.80 -8.70
C SER A 34 -7.33 4.62 -9.60
N VAL A 35 -7.23 3.41 -9.06
CA VAL A 35 -6.89 2.20 -9.82
C VAL A 35 -7.93 1.90 -10.90
N LYS A 36 -9.23 2.00 -10.57
CA LYS A 36 -10.30 1.83 -11.56
C LYS A 36 -10.25 2.89 -12.66
N SER A 37 -9.96 4.15 -12.31
CA SER A 37 -9.88 5.26 -13.26
C SER A 37 -8.69 5.18 -14.20
N GLN A 38 -7.59 4.55 -13.75
CA GLN A 38 -6.42 4.27 -14.58
C GLN A 38 -6.58 3.01 -15.44
N ASN A 39 -7.60 2.20 -15.21
CA ASN A 39 -7.87 0.98 -15.97
C ASN A 39 -8.71 1.23 -17.23
N ASN A 40 -8.17 2.03 -18.17
CA ASN A 40 -8.78 2.23 -19.49
C ASN A 40 -8.40 1.12 -20.51
N GLU A 41 -7.50 0.18 -20.17
CA GLU A 41 -6.89 -0.70 -21.18
C GLU A 41 -6.44 -2.12 -20.72
N GLY A 42 -7.10 -2.73 -19.73
CA GLY A 42 -6.99 -4.20 -19.57
C GLY A 42 -5.77 -4.70 -18.81
N ILE A 43 -5.23 -3.92 -17.88
CA ILE A 43 -4.26 -4.43 -16.90
C ILE A 43 -5.04 -5.03 -15.73
N THR A 44 -4.99 -6.34 -15.58
CA THR A 44 -5.57 -7.02 -14.42
C THR A 44 -4.65 -6.87 -13.21
N PRO A 45 -5.17 -7.00 -11.98
CA PRO A 45 -4.32 -7.06 -10.79
C PRO A 45 -3.24 -8.15 -10.87
N ALA A 46 -3.53 -9.26 -11.58
CA ALA A 46 -2.56 -10.31 -11.82
C ALA A 46 -1.42 -9.82 -12.73
N ASP A 47 -1.72 -9.11 -13.81
CA ASP A 47 -0.72 -8.54 -14.71
C ASP A 47 0.21 -7.57 -13.97
N PHE A 48 -0.36 -6.74 -13.09
CA PHE A 48 0.42 -5.83 -12.24
C PHE A 48 1.39 -6.59 -11.33
N ILE A 49 0.92 -7.60 -10.61
CA ILE A 49 1.78 -8.40 -9.71
C ILE A 49 2.82 -9.19 -10.51
N THR A 50 2.47 -9.74 -11.67
CA THR A 50 3.39 -10.45 -12.55
C THR A 50 4.51 -9.53 -13.05
N SER A 51 4.19 -8.32 -13.53
CA SER A 51 5.19 -7.33 -13.93
C SER A 51 6.08 -6.92 -12.75
N LEU A 52 5.48 -6.66 -11.58
CA LEU A 52 6.23 -6.25 -10.38
C LEU A 52 7.22 -7.34 -9.92
N LEU A 53 6.82 -8.61 -9.98
CA LEU A 53 7.69 -9.74 -9.67
C LEU A 53 8.75 -9.98 -10.74
N ASN A 54 8.45 -9.77 -12.02
CA ASN A 54 9.44 -9.94 -13.08
C ASN A 54 10.55 -8.89 -12.99
N ASP A 55 10.18 -7.64 -12.71
CA ASP A 55 11.10 -6.51 -12.79
C ASP A 55 11.87 -6.28 -11.48
N PHE A 56 11.27 -6.61 -10.32
CA PHE A 56 11.81 -6.21 -9.01
C PHE A 56 12.02 -7.36 -8.04
N ARG A 57 11.81 -8.62 -8.42
CA ARG A 57 12.06 -9.76 -7.53
C ARG A 57 13.53 -9.82 -7.09
N VAL A 58 13.72 -10.01 -5.79
CA VAL A 58 15.02 -10.33 -5.20
C VAL A 58 15.26 -11.82 -5.40
N ASN A 59 16.23 -12.16 -6.25
CA ASN A 59 16.73 -13.53 -6.34
C ASN A 59 17.63 -13.81 -5.13
N GLY A 60 17.03 -14.26 -4.03
CA GLY A 60 17.79 -14.78 -2.89
C GLY A 60 18.44 -16.10 -3.27
N SER A 61 19.77 -16.11 -3.46
CA SER A 61 20.52 -17.34 -3.23
C SER A 61 20.49 -17.56 -1.71
N ILE A 62 19.89 -18.67 -1.26
CA ILE A 62 20.36 -19.53 -0.17
C ILE A 62 19.28 -20.60 0.06
N HIS A 63 19.66 -21.83 -0.29
CA HIS A 63 19.39 -23.08 0.42
C HIS A 63 18.25 -23.06 1.45
N GLY A 64 17.17 -23.78 1.14
CA GLY A 64 16.20 -24.26 2.14
C GLY A 64 14.95 -23.41 2.26
N GLU A 65 13.87 -23.96 1.70
CA GLU A 65 12.48 -23.80 2.14
C GLU A 65 11.86 -22.40 2.06
N ILE A 66 10.99 -22.28 1.04
CA ILE A 66 10.10 -21.15 0.74
C ILE A 66 10.87 -19.88 0.36
N ALA A 67 11.30 -19.87 -0.90
CA ALA A 67 11.61 -18.63 -1.61
C ALA A 67 10.33 -17.78 -1.67
N GLN A 68 10.05 -17.05 -0.60
CA GLN A 68 9.08 -15.97 -0.63
C GLN A 68 9.60 -15.01 -1.69
N SER A 69 8.82 -14.83 -2.76
CA SER A 69 9.12 -13.93 -3.85
C SER A 69 9.16 -12.50 -3.30
N SER A 70 10.28 -12.12 -2.71
CA SER A 70 10.48 -10.83 -2.09
C SER A 70 10.75 -9.80 -3.17
N ILE A 71 10.13 -8.63 -3.04
CA ILE A 71 10.24 -7.53 -4.00
C ILE A 71 11.30 -6.55 -3.46
N SER A 72 12.20 -6.11 -4.33
CA SER A 72 13.21 -5.09 -4.03
C SER A 72 12.54 -3.72 -3.98
N TRP A 73 11.92 -3.40 -2.83
CA TRP A 73 11.28 -2.10 -2.61
C TRP A 73 12.24 -0.92 -2.76
N LYS A 74 13.53 -1.15 -2.50
CA LYS A 74 14.59 -0.16 -2.77
C LYS A 74 14.67 0.17 -4.25
N GLU A 75 14.69 -0.84 -5.11
CA GLU A 75 14.79 -0.64 -6.56
C GLU A 75 13.52 0.00 -7.11
N VAL A 76 12.35 -0.46 -6.67
CA VAL A 76 11.06 0.17 -6.98
C VAL A 76 11.12 1.66 -6.66
N GLY A 77 11.54 2.01 -5.44
CA GLY A 77 11.67 3.39 -4.99
C GLY A 77 12.62 4.23 -5.84
N ILE A 78 13.77 3.69 -6.25
CA ILE A 78 14.72 4.36 -7.15
C ILE A 78 14.06 4.59 -8.52
N THR A 79 13.48 3.55 -9.12
CA THR A 79 12.83 3.60 -10.43
C THR A 79 11.71 4.62 -10.46
N VAL A 80 10.82 4.66 -9.47
CA VAL A 80 9.68 5.59 -9.48
C VAL A 80 10.01 6.98 -8.93
N SER A 81 11.19 7.19 -8.33
CA SER A 81 11.55 8.47 -7.69
C SER A 81 11.47 9.68 -8.63
N HIS A 82 11.77 9.50 -9.92
CA HIS A 82 11.73 10.58 -10.90
C HIS A 82 10.30 11.06 -11.20
N ILE A 83 9.30 10.18 -11.03
CA ILE A 83 7.88 10.52 -11.17
C ILE A 83 7.47 11.47 -10.05
N PHE A 84 7.90 11.19 -8.82
CA PHE A 84 7.60 12.01 -7.63
C PHE A 84 8.44 13.28 -7.52
N LYS A 85 9.62 13.34 -8.19
CA LYS A 85 10.49 14.52 -8.20
C LYS A 85 9.95 15.68 -9.04
N ARG A 86 9.03 15.44 -9.98
CA ARG A 86 8.42 16.50 -10.79
C ARG A 86 7.16 17.01 -10.11
N ALA A 87 7.32 17.92 -9.17
CA ALA A 87 6.22 18.79 -8.71
C ALA A 87 6.21 20.07 -9.58
N PRO A 88 5.27 20.24 -10.53
CA PRO A 88 5.07 21.52 -11.19
C PRO A 88 4.34 22.45 -10.20
N GLY A 89 5.08 23.13 -9.33
CA GLY A 89 4.46 24.04 -8.37
C GLY A 89 5.34 24.40 -7.18
N LEU A 90 6.43 25.12 -7.43
CA LEU A 90 6.93 26.07 -6.43
C LEU A 90 7.27 27.36 -7.17
N CYS A 91 6.25 28.19 -7.37
CA CYS A 91 6.44 29.60 -7.65
C CYS A 91 6.80 30.28 -6.31
N THR A 92 8.00 30.84 -6.21
CA THR A 92 8.32 31.93 -5.29
C THR A 92 8.27 33.24 -6.04
#